data_AF-A0A1X9ME45-F1
#
_entry.id   AF-A0A1X9ME45-F1
#
_cell.length_a   1.000
_cell.length_b   1.000
_cell.length_c   1.000
_cell.angle_alpha   90.00
_cell.angle_beta   90.00
_cell.angle_gamma   90.00
#
_symmetry.space_group_name_H-M   'P 1'
#
loop_
_entity.id
_entity.type
_entity.pdbx_description
1 polymer ?
#
loop_
_entity_poly.entity_id
_entity_poly.type
_entity_poly.pdbx_seq_one_letter_code
_entity_poly.pdbx_strand_id
1 'polypeptide(L)'
;MGNHSVRRVSNPLSQLNLNEAMMYSDNIYFAKVATDLGIESFEEGLQQFAFNEKLPFSYPNFAESQIAQNQIDSDVLLADTAYGQGQLLVNPLHLALMYSTFVNNGSIPNPILLEEEQPTFWLEGVISEQNASIVLDAMIEVIQNHNGTASHVNLDQVKLAGKTGTAEHKASRDAESGGAETGWFIGMDVEDPELLILMMMENVEDKRSSYYVASKVKELFMEIY
;
A
#
# COMPACT_ATOMS: atom_id res chain seq x y z
N MET A 1 -19.81 -3.64 12.01
CA MET A 1 -19.63 -4.77 12.96
C MET A 1 -19.98 -4.25 14.34
N GLY A 2 -21.14 -4.62 14.90
CA GLY A 2 -21.71 -3.90 16.06
C GLY A 2 -21.95 -2.42 15.75
N ASN A 3 -21.54 -1.51 16.64
CA ASN A 3 -21.62 -0.06 16.45
C ASN A 3 -20.50 0.53 15.55
N HIS A 4 -19.57 -0.30 15.04
CA HIS A 4 -18.48 0.14 14.15
C HIS A 4 -18.92 0.13 12.70
N SER A 5 -18.73 1.24 11.99
CA SER A 5 -19.04 1.38 10.57
C SER A 5 -17.78 1.68 9.75
N VAL A 6 -17.47 0.83 8.78
CA VAL A 6 -16.45 1.10 7.75
C VAL A 6 -17.12 1.87 6.62
N ARG A 7 -16.50 2.98 6.19
CA ARG A 7 -17.00 3.83 5.11
C ARG A 7 -16.20 3.61 3.84
N ARG A 8 -16.88 3.79 2.71
CA ARG A 8 -16.31 3.75 1.36
C ARG A 8 -16.29 5.17 0.80
N VAL A 9 -15.26 5.51 0.03
CA VAL A 9 -15.09 6.85 -0.55
C VAL A 9 -15.95 7.04 -1.80
N SER A 10 -15.96 6.05 -2.71
CA SER A 10 -16.79 6.01 -3.91
C SER A 10 -17.96 5.03 -3.74
N ASN A 11 -19.00 5.04 -4.57
CA ASN A 11 -20.04 3.99 -4.52
C ASN A 11 -20.26 3.31 -5.88
N PRO A 12 -19.32 2.46 -6.32
CA PRO A 12 -19.32 1.94 -7.68
C PRO A 12 -19.88 0.51 -7.75
N LEU A 13 -21.11 0.24 -7.25
CA LEU A 13 -21.82 -1.07 -7.25
C LEU A 13 -21.88 -1.80 -5.88
N SER A 14 -22.81 -2.74 -5.75
CA SER A 14 -23.13 -3.48 -4.51
C SER A 14 -22.17 -4.62 -4.17
N GLN A 15 -21.45 -5.16 -5.15
CA GLN A 15 -20.40 -6.19 -4.97
C GLN A 15 -19.22 -5.83 -5.87
N LEU A 16 -18.01 -5.84 -5.31
CA LEU A 16 -16.76 -5.60 -6.02
C LEU A 16 -15.92 -6.86 -5.99
N ASN A 17 -15.16 -7.12 -7.05
CA ASN A 17 -14.05 -8.08 -7.03
C ASN A 17 -12.74 -7.41 -6.59
N LEU A 18 -11.64 -8.18 -6.46
CA LEU A 18 -10.34 -7.67 -6.03
C LEU A 18 -9.82 -6.53 -6.92
N ASN A 19 -9.91 -6.67 -8.23
CA ASN A 19 -9.42 -5.67 -9.18
C ASN A 19 -10.19 -4.34 -9.00
N GLU A 20 -11.51 -4.40 -8.92
CA GLU A 20 -12.35 -3.23 -8.67
C GLU A 20 -12.07 -2.62 -7.29
N ALA A 21 -11.89 -3.46 -6.26
CA ALA A 21 -11.57 -3.00 -4.91
C ALA A 21 -10.21 -2.28 -4.85
N MET A 22 -9.20 -2.77 -5.58
CA MET A 22 -7.91 -2.10 -5.71
C MET A 22 -8.06 -0.77 -6.46
N MET A 23 -8.75 -0.78 -7.61
CA MET A 23 -8.99 0.37 -8.47
C MET A 23 -9.71 1.51 -7.73
N TYR A 24 -10.74 1.19 -6.96
CA TYR A 24 -11.53 2.16 -6.19
C TYR A 24 -11.01 2.41 -4.77
N SER A 25 -10.00 1.66 -4.33
CA SER A 25 -9.49 1.68 -2.95
C SER A 25 -10.58 1.40 -1.90
N ASP A 26 -11.25 0.26 -2.03
CA ASP A 26 -12.49 -0.06 -1.31
C ASP A 26 -12.29 -0.62 0.11
N ASN A 27 -12.39 0.24 1.12
CA ASN A 27 -12.22 -0.18 2.53
C ASN A 27 -13.21 -1.28 2.95
N ILE A 28 -14.44 -1.28 2.42
CA ILE A 28 -15.46 -2.28 2.81
C ILE A 28 -15.08 -3.67 2.29
N TYR A 29 -14.59 -3.76 1.05
CA TYR A 29 -14.10 -5.02 0.48
C TYR A 29 -12.94 -5.57 1.31
N PHE A 30 -11.90 -4.76 1.57
CA PHE A 30 -10.72 -5.22 2.31
C PHE A 30 -11.07 -5.61 3.75
N ALA A 31 -11.90 -4.82 4.44
CA ALA A 31 -12.40 -5.16 5.77
C ALA A 31 -13.13 -6.51 5.79
N LYS A 32 -14.00 -6.77 4.81
CA LYS A 32 -14.74 -8.05 4.71
C LYS A 32 -13.82 -9.23 4.46
N VAL A 33 -12.94 -9.11 3.47
CA VAL A 33 -11.98 -10.18 3.14
C VAL A 33 -11.10 -10.52 4.34
N ALA A 34 -10.61 -9.51 5.07
CA ALA A 34 -9.82 -9.75 6.27
C ALA A 34 -10.62 -10.44 7.37
N THR A 35 -11.86 -10.01 7.65
CA THR A 35 -12.70 -10.70 8.64
C THR A 35 -13.09 -12.11 8.23
N ASP A 36 -13.24 -12.38 6.93
CA ASP A 36 -13.52 -13.72 6.42
C ASP A 36 -12.28 -14.63 6.51
N LEU A 37 -11.07 -14.08 6.36
CA LEU A 37 -9.79 -14.78 6.60
C LEU A 37 -9.56 -15.08 8.09
N GLY A 38 -9.94 -14.14 8.96
CA GLY A 38 -9.70 -14.20 10.40
C GLY A 38 -8.33 -13.64 10.80
N ILE A 39 -8.19 -13.37 12.10
CA ILE A 39 -7.02 -12.70 12.69
C ILE A 39 -5.72 -13.47 12.44
N GLU A 40 -5.72 -14.77 12.73
CA GLU A 40 -4.52 -15.61 12.66
C GLU A 40 -3.91 -15.62 11.25
N SER A 41 -4.69 -15.98 10.23
CA SER A 41 -4.21 -16.01 8.84
C SER A 41 -3.82 -14.63 8.31
N PHE A 42 -4.47 -13.56 8.78
CA PHE A 42 -4.10 -12.20 8.41
C PHE A 42 -2.76 -11.78 9.01
N GLU A 43 -2.53 -12.04 10.31
CA GLU A 43 -1.25 -11.76 10.97
C GLU A 43 -0.11 -12.62 10.40
N GLU A 44 -0.35 -13.91 10.13
CA GLU A 44 0.62 -14.79 9.45
C GLU A 44 1.00 -14.25 8.07
N GLY A 45 0.04 -13.72 7.32
CA GLY A 45 0.31 -13.07 6.03
C GLY A 45 1.21 -11.85 6.16
N LEU A 46 0.92 -10.95 7.12
CA LEU A 46 1.78 -9.78 7.37
C LEU A 46 3.19 -10.17 7.86
N GLN A 47 3.30 -11.23 8.67
CA GLN A 47 4.59 -11.75 9.12
C GLN A 47 5.43 -12.33 7.96
N GLN A 48 4.80 -12.96 6.96
CA GLN A 48 5.52 -13.39 5.74
C GLN A 48 6.12 -12.20 4.98
N PHE A 49 5.49 -11.04 5.06
CA PHE A 49 6.03 -9.76 4.59
C PHE A 49 6.89 -9.05 5.66
N ALA A 50 7.45 -9.78 6.63
CA ALA A 50 8.42 -9.32 7.62
C ALA A 50 7.97 -8.12 8.50
N PHE A 51 6.68 -7.99 8.77
CA PHE A 51 6.22 -7.10 9.84
C PHE A 51 6.70 -7.58 11.21
N ASN A 52 6.97 -6.64 12.12
CA ASN A 52 7.59 -6.84 13.44
C ASN A 52 9.02 -7.44 13.38
N GLU A 53 9.67 -7.34 12.23
CA GLU A 53 11.06 -7.77 12.05
C GLU A 53 11.96 -6.59 11.68
N LYS A 54 13.25 -6.74 12.03
CA LYS A 54 14.27 -5.77 11.66
C LYS A 54 14.63 -5.92 10.19
N LEU A 55 14.48 -4.83 9.43
CA LEU A 55 14.96 -4.77 8.06
C LEU A 55 16.49 -5.01 7.99
N PRO A 56 16.98 -5.79 7.01
CA PRO A 56 18.40 -6.00 6.77
C PRO A 56 19.04 -4.79 6.08
N PHE A 57 18.88 -3.61 6.67
CA PHE A 57 19.37 -2.34 6.14
C PHE A 57 20.52 -1.81 6.99
N SER A 58 21.62 -1.45 6.33
CA SER A 58 22.87 -1.05 6.98
C SER A 58 22.80 0.28 7.74
N TYR A 59 21.76 1.09 7.52
CA TYR A 59 21.56 2.34 8.24
C TYR A 59 21.09 2.09 9.70
N PRO A 60 21.75 2.67 10.71
CA PRO A 60 21.44 2.37 12.11
C PRO A 60 20.08 2.90 12.54
N ASN A 61 19.49 2.26 13.56
CA ASN A 61 18.26 2.68 14.25
C ASN A 61 17.04 2.87 13.32
N PHE A 62 16.95 2.04 12.29
CA PHE A 62 15.82 2.05 11.38
C PHE A 62 14.60 1.38 12.04
N ALA A 63 13.48 2.10 12.11
CA ALA A 63 12.29 1.61 12.81
C ALA A 63 11.64 0.43 12.07
N GLU A 64 11.20 -0.57 12.83
CA GLU A 64 10.49 -1.74 12.35
C GLU A 64 9.05 -1.37 11.96
N SER A 65 8.47 -2.09 11.00
CA SER A 65 7.03 -1.98 10.75
C SER A 65 6.28 -2.80 11.78
N GLN A 66 5.12 -2.31 12.21
CA GLN A 66 4.35 -2.87 13.31
C GLN A 66 2.95 -3.24 12.86
N ILE A 67 2.51 -4.48 13.13
CA ILE A 67 1.12 -4.92 12.86
C ILE A 67 0.13 -4.22 13.79
N ALA A 68 0.39 -4.31 15.09
CA ALA A 68 -0.37 -3.71 16.18
C ALA A 68 0.55 -3.53 17.39
N GLN A 69 0.12 -2.76 18.40
CA GLN A 69 0.97 -2.51 19.57
C GLN A 69 1.30 -3.79 20.35
N ASN A 70 0.37 -4.75 20.39
CA ASN A 70 0.57 -6.06 21.01
C ASN A 70 0.15 -7.18 20.05
N GLN A 71 -1.14 -7.25 19.73
CA GLN A 71 -1.75 -8.20 18.82
C GLN A 71 -3.06 -7.61 18.30
N ILE A 72 -3.60 -8.14 17.19
CA ILE A 72 -4.98 -7.87 16.80
C ILE A 72 -5.90 -8.70 17.70
N ASP A 73 -6.77 -8.04 18.47
CA ASP A 73 -7.61 -8.68 19.50
C ASP A 73 -9.13 -8.61 19.21
N SER A 74 -9.51 -8.04 18.06
CA SER A 74 -10.90 -7.85 17.68
C SER A 74 -11.09 -7.74 16.16
N ASP A 75 -12.25 -8.15 15.67
CA ASP A 75 -12.64 -8.00 14.26
C ASP A 75 -12.65 -6.53 13.81
N VAL A 76 -12.90 -5.60 14.73
CA VAL A 76 -12.85 -4.17 14.46
C VAL A 76 -11.43 -3.72 14.16
N LEU A 77 -10.45 -4.11 15.00
CA LEU A 77 -9.05 -3.79 14.74
C LEU A 77 -8.54 -4.52 13.49
N LEU A 78 -8.93 -5.78 13.28
CA LEU A 78 -8.62 -6.53 12.06
C LEU A 78 -9.11 -5.80 10.81
N ALA A 79 -10.39 -5.39 10.81
CA ALA A 79 -10.98 -4.65 9.72
C ALA A 79 -10.23 -3.33 9.47
N ASP A 80 -9.93 -2.57 10.53
CA ASP A 80 -9.21 -1.30 10.42
C ASP A 80 -7.78 -1.49 9.86
N THR A 81 -7.06 -2.49 10.35
CA THR A 81 -5.72 -2.87 9.85
C THR A 81 -5.76 -3.26 8.38
N ALA A 82 -6.80 -3.97 7.92
CA ALA A 82 -6.91 -4.47 6.56
C ALA A 82 -6.97 -3.38 5.47
N TYR A 83 -7.46 -2.18 5.80
CA TYR A 83 -7.42 -1.03 4.91
C TYR A 83 -6.37 0.02 5.32
N GLY A 84 -5.37 -0.39 6.12
CA GLY A 84 -4.20 0.42 6.45
C GLY A 84 -4.41 1.43 7.58
N GLN A 85 -5.35 1.18 8.48
CA GLN A 85 -5.70 2.04 9.62
C GLN A 85 -5.57 1.29 10.95
N GLY A 86 -5.94 1.93 12.06
CA GLY A 86 -5.86 1.32 13.38
C GLY A 86 -4.47 1.48 14.00
N GLN A 87 -3.80 0.37 14.31
CA GLN A 87 -2.51 0.36 15.00
C GLN A 87 -1.33 -0.03 14.10
N LEU A 88 -1.60 -0.23 12.81
CA LEU A 88 -0.59 -0.56 11.81
C LEU A 88 0.34 0.63 11.62
N LEU A 89 1.65 0.38 11.72
CA LEU A 89 2.69 1.35 11.34
C LEU A 89 3.60 0.70 10.32
N VAL A 90 3.95 1.43 9.27
CA VAL A 90 4.83 0.91 8.22
C VAL A 90 6.00 1.85 7.98
N ASN A 91 7.19 1.27 7.92
CA ASN A 91 8.38 1.99 7.50
C ASN A 91 8.35 2.20 5.97
N PRO A 92 8.60 3.42 5.46
CA PRO A 92 8.54 3.70 4.01
C PRO A 92 9.45 2.81 3.15
N LEU A 93 10.66 2.49 3.60
CA LEU A 93 11.55 1.59 2.87
C LEU A 93 11.00 0.17 2.91
N HIS A 94 10.46 -0.28 4.04
CA HIS A 94 9.80 -1.58 4.11
C HIS A 94 8.63 -1.66 3.12
N LEU A 95 7.81 -0.62 3.05
CA LEU A 95 6.70 -0.53 2.11
C LEU A 95 7.18 -0.60 0.66
N ALA A 96 8.24 0.13 0.30
CA ALA A 96 8.83 0.05 -1.04
C ALA A 96 9.29 -1.37 -1.39
N LEU A 97 9.97 -2.05 -0.46
CA LEU A 97 10.42 -3.44 -0.63
C LEU A 97 9.25 -4.41 -0.81
N MET A 98 8.20 -4.30 0.01
CA MET A 98 6.99 -5.14 -0.12
C MET A 98 6.30 -4.96 -1.47
N TYR A 99 6.23 -3.73 -2.00
CA TYR A 99 5.61 -3.50 -3.30
C TYR A 99 6.48 -3.98 -4.47
N SER A 100 7.80 -3.95 -4.33
CA SER A 100 8.71 -4.49 -5.34
C SER A 100 8.57 -6.02 -5.50
N THR A 101 7.95 -6.72 -4.54
CA THR A 101 7.60 -8.14 -4.65
C THR A 101 6.79 -8.46 -5.89
N PHE A 102 5.92 -7.55 -6.32
CA PHE A 102 5.02 -7.78 -7.47
C PHE A 102 5.75 -7.82 -8.81
N VAL A 103 6.89 -7.16 -8.93
CA VAL A 103 7.76 -7.17 -10.13
C VAL A 103 8.95 -8.14 -9.98
N ASN A 104 9.13 -8.73 -8.80
CA ASN A 104 10.21 -9.67 -8.48
C ASN A 104 9.71 -11.10 -8.24
N ASN A 105 8.69 -11.53 -9.00
CA ASN A 105 8.15 -12.90 -8.96
C ASN A 105 7.75 -13.40 -7.57
N GLY A 106 7.33 -12.50 -6.68
CA GLY A 106 6.93 -12.86 -5.32
C GLY A 106 8.05 -12.83 -4.28
N SER A 107 9.23 -12.33 -4.62
CA SER A 107 10.37 -12.20 -3.71
C SER A 107 10.62 -10.76 -3.26
N ILE A 108 11.08 -10.55 -2.02
CA ILE A 108 11.45 -9.24 -1.48
C ILE A 108 12.96 -9.04 -1.65
N PRO A 109 13.41 -8.01 -2.39
CA PRO A 109 14.83 -7.74 -2.59
C PRO A 109 15.49 -7.29 -1.28
N ASN A 110 16.78 -7.53 -1.15
CA ASN A 110 17.59 -6.97 -0.07
C ASN A 110 17.87 -5.48 -0.36
N PRO A 111 17.52 -4.55 0.55
CA PRO A 111 17.83 -3.13 0.35
C PRO A 111 19.34 -2.90 0.44
N ILE A 112 19.90 -2.33 -0.62
CA ILE A 112 21.31 -1.92 -0.69
C ILE A 112 21.44 -0.40 -0.56
N LEU A 113 22.47 0.06 0.14
CA LEU A 113 22.77 1.49 0.30
C LEU A 113 24.11 1.86 -0.33
N LEU A 114 25.05 0.93 -0.34
CA LEU A 114 26.39 1.12 -0.88
C LEU A 114 26.48 0.52 -2.28
N GLU A 115 27.15 1.23 -3.19
CA GLU A 115 27.23 0.86 -4.61
C GLU A 115 27.94 -0.48 -4.84
N GLU A 116 28.87 -0.84 -3.96
CA GLU A 116 29.60 -2.10 -3.99
C GLU A 116 28.79 -3.34 -3.55
N GLU A 117 27.61 -3.16 -2.95
CA GLU A 117 26.75 -4.27 -2.53
C GLU A 117 26.12 -4.96 -3.75
N GLN A 118 26.06 -6.30 -3.72
CA GLN A 118 25.45 -7.07 -4.80
C GLN A 118 23.94 -7.24 -4.56
N PRO A 119 23.08 -7.05 -5.58
CA PRO A 119 21.66 -7.32 -5.46
C PRO A 119 21.40 -8.79 -5.09
N THR A 120 20.63 -9.01 -4.04
CA THR A 120 20.16 -10.33 -3.60
C THR A 120 18.70 -10.22 -3.16
N PHE A 121 18.06 -11.35 -2.88
CA PHE A 121 16.77 -11.38 -2.21
C PHE A 121 16.95 -11.54 -0.70
N TRP A 122 16.19 -10.76 0.07
CA TRP A 122 16.07 -10.95 1.50
C TRP A 122 15.13 -12.12 1.80
N LEU A 123 13.97 -12.15 1.12
CA LEU A 123 12.99 -13.23 1.22
C LEU A 123 12.59 -13.68 -0.17
N GLU A 124 12.67 -14.98 -0.44
CA GLU A 124 12.32 -15.56 -1.73
C GLU A 124 10.96 -16.24 -1.67
N GLY A 125 10.11 -16.00 -2.67
CA GLY A 125 8.82 -16.70 -2.81
C GLY A 125 7.84 -16.46 -1.66
N VAL A 126 7.82 -15.24 -1.10
CA VAL A 126 6.85 -14.80 -0.08
C VAL A 126 5.42 -14.98 -0.58
N ILE A 127 5.20 -14.71 -1.87
CA ILE A 127 3.99 -15.10 -2.59
C ILE A 127 4.37 -15.83 -3.87
N SER A 128 3.43 -16.57 -4.46
CA SER A 128 3.66 -17.17 -5.77
C SER A 128 3.75 -16.10 -6.86
N GLU A 129 4.52 -16.37 -7.91
CA GLU A 129 4.58 -15.53 -9.12
C GLU A 129 3.18 -15.26 -9.70
N GLN A 130 2.30 -16.27 -9.67
CA GLN A 130 0.91 -16.11 -10.11
C GLN A 130 0.15 -15.09 -9.25
N ASN A 131 0.27 -15.14 -7.93
CA ASN A 131 -0.39 -14.19 -7.04
C ASN A 131 0.22 -12.79 -7.18
N ALA A 132 1.54 -12.69 -7.37
CA ALA A 132 2.22 -11.44 -7.65
C ALA A 132 1.68 -10.77 -8.93
N SER A 133 1.54 -11.54 -10.02
CA SER A 133 0.99 -11.07 -11.28
C SER A 133 -0.47 -10.59 -11.15
N ILE A 134 -1.33 -11.31 -10.41
CA ILE A 134 -2.72 -10.90 -10.19
C ILE A 134 -2.80 -9.52 -9.51
N VAL A 135 -1.96 -9.28 -8.50
CA VAL A 135 -1.94 -8.01 -7.78
C VAL A 135 -1.30 -6.90 -8.63
N LEU A 136 -0.24 -7.21 -9.38
CA LEU A 136 0.40 -6.27 -10.30
C LEU A 136 -0.59 -5.76 -11.36
N ASP A 137 -1.35 -6.66 -11.98
CA ASP A 137 -2.39 -6.30 -12.97
C ASP A 137 -3.46 -5.40 -12.34
N ALA A 138 -3.87 -5.69 -11.11
CA ALA A 138 -4.81 -4.83 -10.38
C ALA A 138 -4.22 -3.43 -10.10
N MET A 139 -2.93 -3.33 -9.79
CA MET A 139 -2.25 -2.04 -9.60
C MET A 139 -2.05 -1.26 -10.90
N ILE A 140 -1.88 -1.94 -12.03
CA ILE A 140 -1.87 -1.30 -13.36
C ILE A 140 -3.23 -0.64 -13.63
N GLU A 141 -4.34 -1.34 -13.35
CA GLU A 141 -5.69 -0.80 -13.53
C GLU A 141 -5.99 0.42 -12.64
N VAL A 142 -5.35 0.56 -11.48
CA VAL A 142 -5.46 1.78 -10.64
C VAL A 142 -5.03 3.05 -11.40
N ILE A 143 -4.10 2.91 -12.36
CA ILE A 143 -3.58 4.02 -13.18
C ILE A 143 -4.19 4.03 -14.58
N GLN A 144 -4.32 2.90 -15.25
CA GLN A 144 -4.76 2.86 -16.65
C GLN A 144 -6.27 3.01 -16.81
N ASN A 145 -7.04 2.59 -15.81
CA ASN A 145 -8.49 2.69 -15.88
C ASN A 145 -8.95 4.12 -15.56
N HIS A 146 -9.83 4.69 -16.39
CA HIS A 146 -10.40 6.01 -16.16
C HIS A 146 -11.04 6.21 -14.78
N ASN A 147 -11.55 5.12 -14.17
CA ASN A 147 -12.17 5.13 -12.85
C ASN A 147 -11.20 4.86 -11.69
N GLY A 148 -9.94 4.54 -11.99
CA GLY A 148 -8.90 4.28 -11.00
C GLY A 148 -8.56 5.51 -10.17
N THR A 149 -8.22 5.31 -8.89
CA THR A 149 -7.88 6.41 -7.98
C THR A 149 -6.63 7.19 -8.39
N ALA A 150 -5.80 6.63 -9.28
CA ALA A 150 -4.60 7.28 -9.83
C ALA A 150 -4.66 7.44 -11.35
N SER A 151 -5.85 7.47 -11.94
CA SER A 151 -5.99 7.52 -13.40
C SER A 151 -5.31 8.74 -14.05
N HIS A 152 -5.19 9.83 -13.30
CA HIS A 152 -4.47 11.05 -13.72
C HIS A 152 -2.95 10.88 -13.80
N VAL A 153 -2.38 9.82 -13.22
CA VAL A 153 -0.94 9.52 -13.26
C VAL A 153 -0.53 8.88 -14.58
N ASN A 154 -1.47 8.34 -15.36
CA ASN A 154 -1.18 7.64 -16.61
C ASN A 154 -0.30 8.48 -17.56
N LEU A 155 0.68 7.81 -18.18
CA LEU A 155 1.65 8.35 -19.13
C LEU A 155 1.62 7.52 -20.41
N ASP A 156 1.89 8.16 -21.55
CA ASP A 156 1.90 7.47 -22.85
C ASP A 156 3.23 6.72 -23.11
N GLN A 157 4.30 7.16 -22.44
CA GLN A 157 5.68 6.72 -22.67
C GLN A 157 6.07 5.48 -21.87
N VAL A 158 5.40 5.23 -20.75
CA VAL A 158 5.74 4.17 -19.79
C VAL A 158 4.48 3.57 -19.19
N LYS A 159 4.45 2.23 -19.07
CA LYS A 159 3.40 1.54 -18.36
C LYS A 159 3.71 1.51 -16.87
N LEU A 160 2.83 2.12 -16.07
CA LEU A 160 2.99 2.21 -14.62
C LEU A 160 1.98 1.32 -13.89
N ALA A 161 2.41 0.74 -12.76
CA ALA A 161 1.54 0.22 -11.72
C ALA A 161 1.66 1.09 -10.47
N GLY A 162 0.57 1.22 -9.70
CA GLY A 162 0.65 2.00 -8.48
C GLY A 162 -0.56 1.88 -7.57
N LYS A 163 -0.45 2.53 -6.41
CA LYS A 163 -1.54 2.60 -5.43
C LYS A 163 -1.51 3.89 -4.63
N THR A 164 -2.68 4.50 -4.48
CA THR A 164 -2.92 5.63 -3.58
C THR A 164 -3.22 5.14 -2.16
N GLY A 165 -2.79 5.90 -1.16
CA GLY A 165 -3.14 5.67 0.25
C GLY A 165 -3.40 6.97 1.00
N THR A 166 -4.42 7.02 1.85
CA THR A 166 -4.72 8.20 2.67
C THR A 166 -4.94 7.75 4.11
N ALA A 167 -4.02 8.15 4.99
CA ALA A 167 -4.10 7.91 6.42
C ALA A 167 -4.72 9.14 7.08
N GLU A 168 -5.75 8.94 7.90
CA GLU A 168 -6.48 10.01 8.58
C GLU A 168 -5.98 10.08 10.03
N HIS A 169 -5.37 11.20 10.42
CA HIS A 169 -4.96 11.43 11.81
C HIS A 169 -6.15 11.98 12.59
N LYS A 170 -6.95 11.09 13.15
CA LYS A 170 -8.09 11.48 14.00
C LYS A 170 -7.64 11.74 15.43
N ALA A 171 -7.94 12.94 15.94
CA ALA A 171 -7.84 13.22 17.38
C ALA A 171 -8.91 12.46 18.20
N SER A 172 -10.07 12.16 17.61
CA SER A 172 -11.11 11.28 18.17
C SER A 172 -12.08 10.77 17.09
N ARG A 173 -12.86 9.73 17.41
CA ARG A 173 -13.86 9.10 16.50
C ARG A 173 -15.03 10.04 16.13
N ASP A 174 -15.31 11.02 16.98
CA ASP A 174 -16.42 11.98 16.85
C ASP A 174 -15.99 13.30 16.20
N ALA A 175 -14.71 13.45 15.86
CA ALA A 175 -14.27 14.61 15.10
C ALA A 175 -14.93 14.56 13.72
N GLU A 176 -15.82 15.51 13.46
CA GLU A 176 -16.31 15.81 12.11
C GLU A 176 -15.10 15.96 11.17
N SER A 177 -15.27 15.51 9.92
CA SER A 177 -14.27 15.60 8.85
C SER A 177 -13.36 16.83 8.94
N GLY A 178 -12.04 16.63 8.91
CA GLY A 178 -11.04 17.70 9.06
C GLY A 178 -9.81 17.34 9.91
N GLY A 179 -9.52 16.05 10.11
CA GLY A 179 -8.24 15.62 10.69
C GLY A 179 -7.11 15.82 9.69
N ALA A 180 -5.88 15.99 10.18
CA ALA A 180 -4.71 16.01 9.32
C ALA A 180 -4.63 14.69 8.54
N GLU A 181 -4.23 14.74 7.28
CA GLU A 181 -4.09 13.55 6.45
C GLU A 181 -2.65 13.37 6.01
N THR A 182 -2.19 12.12 6.01
CA THR A 182 -0.98 11.73 5.30
C THR A 182 -1.36 11.04 4.00
N GLY A 183 -0.96 11.65 2.89
CA GLY A 183 -1.10 11.10 1.56
C GLY A 183 0.10 10.23 1.22
N TRP A 184 -0.17 9.10 0.59
CA TRP A 184 0.81 8.17 0.08
C TRP A 184 0.53 7.89 -1.39
N PHE A 185 1.59 7.75 -2.16
CA PHE A 185 1.52 7.13 -3.47
C PHE A 185 2.77 6.30 -3.71
N ILE A 186 2.56 5.11 -4.26
CA ILE A 186 3.62 4.28 -4.80
C ILE A 186 3.34 4.06 -6.29
N GLY A 187 4.35 4.27 -7.11
CA GLY A 187 4.33 3.99 -8.53
C GLY A 187 5.59 3.27 -8.96
N MET A 188 5.50 2.35 -9.90
CA MET A 188 6.63 1.62 -10.48
C MET A 188 6.42 1.39 -11.96
N ASP A 189 7.52 1.40 -12.71
CA ASP A 189 7.56 0.87 -14.09
C ASP A 189 7.37 -0.65 -14.03
N VAL A 190 6.55 -1.19 -14.92
CA VAL A 190 6.29 -2.64 -15.03
C VAL A 190 6.86 -3.27 -16.29
N GLU A 191 7.28 -2.48 -17.26
CA GLU A 191 7.93 -2.96 -18.49
C GLU A 191 9.45 -3.06 -18.29
N ASP A 192 10.03 -2.08 -17.59
CA ASP A 192 11.42 -2.09 -17.15
C ASP A 192 11.49 -1.76 -15.64
N PRO A 193 11.29 -2.75 -14.75
CA PRO A 193 11.04 -2.52 -13.32
C PRO A 193 12.29 -2.14 -12.51
N GLU A 194 13.11 -1.24 -13.05
CA GLU A 194 14.29 -0.66 -12.39
C GLU A 194 13.95 0.54 -11.50
N LEU A 195 12.72 1.08 -11.60
CA LEU A 195 12.30 2.28 -10.89
C LEU A 195 10.97 2.08 -10.13
N LEU A 196 11.03 2.31 -8.82
CA LEU A 196 9.88 2.45 -7.93
C LEU A 196 10.02 3.75 -7.16
N ILE A 197 8.97 4.58 -7.19
CA ILE A 197 8.87 5.83 -6.44
C ILE A 197 7.78 5.68 -5.39
N LEU A 198 8.17 5.74 -4.12
CA LEU A 198 7.26 5.88 -2.99
C LEU A 198 7.36 7.31 -2.45
N MET A 199 6.23 7.97 -2.30
CA MET A 199 6.15 9.31 -1.72
C MET A 199 5.09 9.37 -0.63
N MET A 200 5.44 10.03 0.47
CA MET A 200 4.57 10.32 1.60
C MET A 200 4.57 11.83 1.84
N MET A 201 3.39 12.42 2.06
CA MET A 201 3.27 13.83 2.45
C MET A 201 2.20 13.99 3.54
N GLU A 202 2.56 14.62 4.65
CA GLU A 202 1.64 15.01 5.71
C GLU A 202 0.92 16.32 5.37
N ASN A 203 -0.22 16.56 6.02
CA ASN A 203 -1.04 17.77 5.91
C ASN A 203 -1.51 18.03 4.46
N VAL A 204 -2.13 17.00 3.86
CA VAL A 204 -2.66 17.02 2.48
C VAL A 204 -4.18 17.07 2.40
N GLU A 205 -4.88 17.18 3.52
CA GLU A 205 -6.35 17.26 3.62
C GLU A 205 -6.94 18.36 2.72
N ASP A 206 -6.32 19.54 2.68
CA ASP A 206 -6.73 20.65 1.83
C ASP A 206 -6.21 20.56 0.38
N LYS A 207 -5.45 19.50 0.06
CA LYS A 207 -4.80 19.28 -1.24
C LYS A 207 -5.39 18.12 -2.01
N ARG A 208 -6.59 17.65 -1.66
CA ARG A 208 -7.19 16.41 -2.22
C ARG A 208 -6.38 15.16 -1.84
N SER A 209 -5.77 15.14 -0.67
CA SER A 209 -5.21 13.94 -0.06
C SER A 209 -4.12 13.28 -0.94
N SER A 210 -4.17 11.95 -1.11
CA SER A 210 -3.25 11.18 -1.94
C SER A 210 -3.24 11.56 -3.43
N TYR A 211 -4.29 12.21 -3.94
CA TYR A 211 -4.31 12.68 -5.33
C TYR A 211 -3.15 13.65 -5.61
N TYR A 212 -2.86 14.56 -4.66
CA TYR A 212 -1.76 15.50 -4.79
C TYR A 212 -0.40 14.81 -4.77
N VAL A 213 -0.22 13.84 -3.87
CA VAL A 213 1.02 13.05 -3.77
C VAL A 213 1.26 12.26 -5.07
N ALA A 214 0.22 11.61 -5.59
CA ALA A 214 0.27 10.92 -6.87
C ALA A 214 0.63 11.86 -8.04
N SER A 215 0.13 13.11 -8.02
CA SER A 215 0.50 14.12 -9.01
C SER A 215 1.97 14.50 -8.94
N LYS A 216 2.57 14.56 -7.74
CA LYS A 216 4.01 14.80 -7.56
C LYS A 216 4.88 13.65 -8.02
N VAL A 217 4.45 12.42 -7.80
CA VAL A 217 5.16 11.26 -8.35
C VAL A 217 5.03 11.22 -9.88
N LYS A 218 3.89 11.60 -10.46
CA LYS A 218 3.75 11.76 -11.91
C LYS A 218 4.78 12.75 -12.48
N GLU A 219 4.94 13.92 -11.84
CA GLU A 219 5.94 14.91 -12.24
C GLU A 219 7.35 14.30 -12.31
N LEU A 220 7.74 13.48 -11.32
CA LEU A 220 9.03 12.80 -11.32
C LEU A 220 9.17 11.77 -12.45
N PHE A 221 8.13 10.97 -12.72
CA PHE A 221 8.17 10.05 -13.85
C PHE A 221 8.30 10.78 -15.19
N MET A 222 7.61 11.90 -15.39
CA MET A 222 7.75 12.72 -16.61
C MET A 222 9.12 13.39 -16.77
N GLU A 223 9.90 13.55 -15.69
CA GLU A 223 11.28 14.05 -15.77
C GLU A 223 12.28 12.95 -16.15
N ILE A 224 11.94 11.69 -15.85
CA ILE A 224 12.79 10.52 -16.08
C ILE A 224 12.62 9.99 -17.51
N TYR A 225 11.39 9.99 -18.04
CA TYR A 225 11.04 9.52 -19.39
C TYR A 225 10.79 10.68 -20.38
#